data_AF-A0A2L0ENZ4-F1
#
_entry.id   AF-A0A2L0ENZ4-F1
#
_cell.length_a   1.000
_cell.length_b   1.000
_cell.length_c   1.000
_cell.angle_alpha   90.00
_cell.angle_beta   90.00
_cell.angle_gamma   90.00
#
_symmetry.space_group_name_H-M   'P 1'
#
loop_
_entity.id
_entity.type
_entity.pdbx_description
1 polymer ?
#
loop_
_entity_poly.entity_id
_entity_poly.type
_entity_poly.pdbx_seq_one_letter_code
_entity_poly.pdbx_strand_id
1 'polypeptide(L)'
;MQVSTIAVADVQPATSPLPEFDSAAALQSLLVARVEAAFRHRLPLVGRTALHPLVQAAHTAYTQRYPLVLSPDVIWFCLARGFTLHLATNDAQRRRFLPEDHAFELHIDRPDFTLGGANPWPVVFPDFFSQISARIDRLWGLVTGNFSTTGPVERLSSALTVTTPFAPHFDGDPPFPGDMVHPERGIPRVYLLGTSDDWRWVRQRAAAFGAFGQERWVAALLPVLDQIAASSEGRPDTMFWRTFFRYEDPADELTGWIHVLFPYLRAWPNDYFAPNPFVGTWHDRWLVAETRSAPLGGLGNAQGPGLSEMPPGLTSTELCLVDQSRREHPLDLISGLIGVTQDPHSLALIPEFVWAVTDRAPGAAAEHAA
;
A
#
# COMPACT_ATOMS: atom_id res chain seq x y z
N MET A 1 -7.88 -18.26 -10.95
CA MET A 1 -8.01 -16.84 -10.58
C MET A 1 -8.70 -16.13 -11.74
N GLN A 2 -9.79 -15.40 -11.49
CA GLN A 2 -10.49 -14.64 -12.52
C GLN A 2 -9.73 -13.36 -12.83
N VAL A 3 -9.67 -12.97 -14.12
CA VAL A 3 -8.97 -11.78 -14.60
C VAL A 3 -9.86 -11.05 -15.60
N SER A 4 -10.12 -9.78 -15.34
CA SER A 4 -10.79 -8.87 -16.29
C SER A 4 -9.75 -7.98 -16.93
N THR A 5 -9.77 -7.87 -18.26
CA THR A 5 -8.81 -7.07 -19.02
C THR A 5 -9.45 -5.76 -19.45
N ILE A 6 -8.76 -4.65 -19.18
CA ILE A 6 -9.28 -3.30 -19.39
C ILE A 6 -8.28 -2.55 -20.26
N ALA A 7 -8.71 -2.15 -21.46
CA ALA A 7 -7.95 -1.21 -22.30
C ALA A 7 -8.07 0.20 -21.71
N VAL A 8 -6.95 0.90 -21.57
CA VAL A 8 -6.88 2.18 -20.86
C VAL A 8 -6.48 3.30 -21.83
N ALA A 9 -5.20 3.42 -22.18
CA ALA A 9 -4.71 4.38 -23.16
C ALA A 9 -4.39 3.69 -24.49
N ASP A 10 -4.63 4.40 -25.60
CA ASP A 10 -4.22 3.95 -26.93
C ASP A 10 -2.75 4.31 -27.17
N VAL A 11 -1.86 3.53 -26.54
CA VAL A 11 -0.41 3.69 -26.60
C VAL A 11 0.23 2.34 -26.88
N GLN A 12 1.36 2.34 -27.60
CA GLN A 12 2.11 1.12 -27.87
C GLN A 12 2.74 0.58 -26.57
N PRO A 13 2.40 -0.64 -26.12
CA PRO A 13 2.98 -1.19 -24.89
C PRO A 13 4.48 -1.43 -25.02
N ALA A 14 5.20 -1.35 -23.91
CA ALA A 14 6.59 -1.80 -23.86
C ALA A 14 6.71 -3.31 -24.15
N THR A 15 7.79 -3.69 -24.82
CA THR A 15 8.04 -5.06 -25.31
C THR A 15 9.22 -5.75 -24.65
N SER A 16 9.97 -5.03 -23.82
CA SER A 16 11.18 -5.55 -23.15
C SER A 16 10.92 -5.65 -21.64
N PRO A 17 11.50 -6.62 -20.93
CA PRO A 17 11.41 -6.67 -19.49
C PRO A 17 12.18 -5.51 -18.84
N LEU A 18 11.76 -5.14 -17.63
CA LEU A 18 12.47 -4.19 -16.79
C LEU A 18 13.71 -4.82 -16.17
N PRO A 19 14.74 -4.02 -15.81
CA PRO A 19 15.89 -4.53 -15.08
C PRO A 19 15.47 -5.06 -13.70
N GLU A 20 15.99 -6.23 -13.36
CA GLU A 20 15.71 -6.92 -12.11
C GLU A 20 16.66 -6.49 -10.99
N PHE A 21 16.14 -6.44 -9.77
CA PHE A 21 16.89 -6.21 -8.53
C PHE A 21 16.89 -7.48 -7.68
N ASP A 22 18.00 -7.75 -6.97
CA ASP A 22 18.07 -8.85 -6.02
C ASP A 22 17.13 -8.60 -4.83
N SER A 23 16.05 -9.40 -4.75
CA SER A 23 15.02 -9.32 -3.71
C SER A 23 15.53 -9.40 -2.26
N ALA A 24 16.62 -10.13 -2.00
CA ALA A 24 17.16 -10.29 -0.65
C ALA A 24 18.01 -9.08 -0.23
N ALA A 25 18.97 -8.68 -1.09
CA ALA A 25 19.76 -7.47 -0.89
C ALA A 25 18.87 -6.22 -0.83
N ALA A 26 17.83 -6.22 -1.67
CA ALA A 26 16.75 -5.28 -1.60
C ALA A 26 16.15 -5.29 -0.19
N LEU A 27 15.49 -6.35 0.24
CA LEU A 27 14.78 -6.35 1.53
C LEU A 27 15.67 -5.87 2.69
N GLN A 28 16.92 -6.34 2.75
CA GLN A 28 17.88 -5.87 3.74
C GLN A 28 18.19 -4.37 3.67
N SER A 29 18.21 -3.75 2.48
CA SER A 29 18.48 -2.31 2.34
C SER A 29 17.34 -1.40 2.83
N LEU A 30 16.10 -1.91 2.93
CA LEU A 30 14.96 -1.16 3.50
C LEU A 30 14.87 -1.34 5.01
N LEU A 31 15.57 -2.31 5.56
CA LEU A 31 15.47 -2.70 6.95
C LEU A 31 16.73 -2.22 7.65
N VAL A 32 16.55 -1.31 8.62
CA VAL A 32 17.64 -0.78 9.45
C VAL A 32 18.28 -1.87 10.31
N ALA A 33 17.56 -2.99 10.50
CA ALA A 33 17.97 -4.13 11.30
C ALA A 33 18.26 -5.37 10.45
N ARG A 34 18.98 -6.32 11.06
CA ARG A 34 19.25 -7.63 10.46
C ARG A 34 17.94 -8.39 10.28
N VAL A 35 17.77 -8.97 9.09
CA VAL A 35 16.64 -9.86 8.79
C VAL A 35 16.87 -11.24 9.40
N GLU A 36 15.97 -11.66 10.28
CA GLU A 36 15.92 -13.01 10.84
C GLU A 36 15.24 -13.96 9.85
N ALA A 37 14.12 -13.55 9.28
CA ALA A 37 13.43 -14.31 8.24
C ALA A 37 12.60 -13.40 7.35
N ALA A 38 12.34 -13.83 6.12
CA ALA A 38 11.54 -13.07 5.18
C ALA A 38 10.82 -13.95 4.17
N PHE A 39 9.72 -13.41 3.67
CA PHE A 39 9.08 -13.92 2.47
C PHE A 39 10.06 -13.89 1.29
N ARG A 40 10.21 -15.04 0.62
CA ARG A 40 10.97 -15.13 -0.62
C ARG A 40 10.01 -14.97 -1.78
N HIS A 41 10.15 -13.85 -2.48
CA HIS A 41 9.39 -13.59 -3.70
C HIS A 41 9.69 -14.64 -4.76
N ARG A 42 8.67 -15.01 -5.52
CA ARG A 42 8.82 -15.93 -6.66
C ARG A 42 9.45 -15.24 -7.87
N LEU A 43 9.23 -13.93 -7.98
CA LEU A 43 9.75 -13.08 -9.04
C LEU A 43 10.67 -12.01 -8.45
N PRO A 44 11.71 -11.59 -9.17
CA PRO A 44 12.55 -10.48 -8.74
C PRO A 44 11.76 -9.17 -8.76
N LEU A 45 12.20 -8.22 -7.91
CA LEU A 45 11.66 -6.86 -7.94
C LEU A 45 12.21 -6.13 -9.16
N VAL A 46 11.38 -5.32 -9.82
CA VAL A 46 11.73 -4.48 -10.97
C VAL A 46 11.52 -2.99 -10.71
N GLY A 47 10.90 -2.65 -9.58
CA GLY A 47 10.69 -1.29 -9.14
C GLY A 47 10.98 -1.21 -7.65
N ARG A 48 11.92 -0.33 -7.28
CA ARG A 48 12.20 -0.06 -5.88
C ARG A 48 12.63 1.38 -5.61
N THR A 49 11.70 2.16 -5.06
CA THR A 49 11.93 3.55 -4.64
C THR A 49 11.32 3.75 -3.24
N ALA A 50 11.50 4.93 -2.65
CA ALA A 50 10.84 5.33 -1.40
C ALA A 50 9.31 5.54 -1.54
N LEU A 51 8.74 5.23 -2.71
CA LEU A 51 7.32 5.46 -3.00
C LEU A 51 6.44 4.31 -2.52
N HIS A 52 5.17 4.62 -2.30
CA HIS A 52 4.16 3.58 -2.10
C HIS A 52 4.16 2.61 -3.31
N PRO A 53 4.30 1.28 -3.14
CA PRO A 53 4.53 0.37 -4.27
C PRO A 53 3.43 0.32 -5.32
N LEU A 54 2.16 0.51 -4.94
CA LEU A 54 1.08 0.66 -5.92
C LEU A 54 1.27 1.90 -6.81
N VAL A 55 1.68 3.03 -6.21
CA VAL A 55 1.91 4.29 -6.91
C VAL A 55 3.17 4.17 -7.77
N GLN A 56 4.20 3.49 -7.29
CA GLN A 56 5.38 3.16 -8.08
C GLN A 56 5.04 2.31 -9.31
N ALA A 57 4.28 1.23 -9.14
CA ALA A 57 3.86 0.38 -10.24
C ALA A 57 3.07 1.17 -11.28
N ALA A 58 2.12 2.01 -10.82
CA ALA A 58 1.33 2.84 -11.70
C ALA A 58 2.17 3.93 -12.41
N HIS A 59 3.13 4.54 -11.72
CA HIS A 59 4.08 5.49 -12.31
C HIS A 59 4.91 4.85 -13.43
N THR A 60 5.51 3.69 -13.17
CA THR A 60 6.30 2.96 -14.18
C THR A 60 5.41 2.48 -15.34
N ALA A 61 4.21 1.98 -15.04
CA ALA A 61 3.25 1.58 -16.06
C ALA A 61 2.85 2.76 -16.96
N TYR A 62 2.66 3.94 -16.38
CA TYR A 62 2.27 5.15 -17.08
C TYR A 62 3.41 5.75 -17.91
N THR A 63 4.59 5.91 -17.33
CA THR A 63 5.73 6.57 -17.99
C THR A 63 6.44 5.67 -19.01
N GLN A 64 6.45 4.35 -18.78
CA GLN A 64 7.12 3.37 -19.63
C GLN A 64 6.15 2.46 -20.41
N ARG A 65 4.84 2.69 -20.30
CA ARG A 65 3.78 2.00 -21.05
C ARG A 65 3.73 0.49 -20.80
N TYR A 66 3.90 0.06 -19.55
CA TYR A 66 3.67 -1.35 -19.16
C TYR A 66 2.21 -1.58 -18.75
N PRO A 67 1.66 -2.79 -18.95
CA PRO A 67 0.41 -3.17 -18.32
C PRO A 67 0.54 -3.16 -16.79
N LEU A 68 -0.58 -2.96 -16.09
CA LEU A 68 -0.62 -2.94 -14.62
C LEU A 68 -1.60 -3.99 -14.11
N VAL A 69 -1.23 -4.69 -13.03
CA VAL A 69 -2.12 -5.62 -12.32
C VAL A 69 -2.68 -4.94 -11.07
N LEU A 70 -4.00 -5.02 -10.90
CA LEU A 70 -4.69 -4.57 -9.69
C LEU A 70 -5.47 -5.75 -9.10
N SER A 71 -5.28 -6.01 -7.80
CA SER A 71 -6.05 -7.01 -7.05
C SER A 71 -6.91 -6.35 -5.98
N PRO A 72 -8.00 -7.00 -5.54
CA PRO A 72 -8.78 -6.48 -4.43
C PRO A 72 -7.95 -6.42 -3.14
N ASP A 73 -6.96 -7.31 -2.93
CA ASP A 73 -6.05 -7.23 -1.78
C ASP A 73 -5.22 -5.95 -1.75
N VAL A 74 -4.63 -5.54 -2.89
CA VAL A 74 -3.80 -4.32 -2.97
C VAL A 74 -4.65 -3.08 -2.74
N ILE A 75 -5.81 -3.00 -3.40
CA ILE A 75 -6.74 -1.86 -3.24
C ILE A 75 -7.25 -1.83 -1.80
N TRP A 76 -7.72 -2.97 -1.28
CA TRP A 76 -8.25 -3.05 0.08
C TRP A 76 -7.21 -2.73 1.14
N PHE A 77 -5.95 -3.17 0.97
CA PHE A 77 -4.86 -2.80 1.86
C PHE A 77 -4.68 -1.29 1.94
N CYS A 78 -4.69 -0.58 0.80
CA CYS A 78 -4.60 0.89 0.79
C CYS A 78 -5.78 1.54 1.54
N LEU A 79 -7.00 1.05 1.32
CA LEU A 79 -8.20 1.57 1.99
C LEU A 79 -8.21 1.28 3.49
N ALA A 80 -7.96 0.02 3.89
CA ALA A 80 -7.87 -0.37 5.30
C ALA A 80 -6.79 0.44 6.01
N ARG A 81 -5.64 0.64 5.35
CA ARG A 81 -4.56 1.46 5.89
C ARG A 81 -4.93 2.93 6.05
N GLY A 82 -5.59 3.52 5.05
CA GLY A 82 -6.10 4.88 5.14
C GLY A 82 -7.10 5.05 6.28
N PHE A 83 -7.96 4.06 6.49
CA PHE A 83 -8.91 4.05 7.60
C PHE A 83 -8.23 3.91 8.97
N THR A 84 -7.19 3.08 9.10
CA THR A 84 -6.48 2.96 10.39
C THR A 84 -5.63 4.20 10.71
N LEU A 85 -5.09 4.88 9.71
CA LEU A 85 -4.48 6.21 9.88
C LEU A 85 -5.51 7.25 10.36
N HIS A 86 -6.75 7.17 9.86
CA HIS A 86 -7.83 8.01 10.39
C HIS A 86 -8.07 7.78 11.88
N LEU A 87 -8.19 6.52 12.29
CA LEU A 87 -8.38 6.18 13.70
C LEU A 87 -7.19 6.64 14.54
N ALA A 88 -5.95 6.45 14.07
CA ALA A 88 -4.76 6.89 14.78
C ALA A 88 -4.74 8.40 15.04
N THR A 89 -5.19 9.21 14.07
CA THR A 89 -5.24 10.68 14.16
C THR A 89 -6.45 11.24 14.90
N ASN A 90 -7.42 10.40 15.28
CA ASN A 90 -8.64 10.82 15.99
C ASN A 90 -8.81 10.05 17.30
N ASP A 91 -8.34 10.64 18.41
CA ASP A 91 -8.40 10.04 19.76
C ASP A 91 -9.78 9.54 20.17
N ALA A 92 -10.84 10.28 19.86
CA ALA A 92 -12.20 9.90 20.25
C ALA A 92 -12.67 8.64 19.51
N GLN A 93 -12.37 8.53 18.22
CA GLN A 93 -12.64 7.31 17.46
C GLN A 93 -11.69 6.18 17.89
N ARG A 94 -10.40 6.45 18.09
CA ARG A 94 -9.42 5.45 18.55
C ARG A 94 -9.88 4.77 19.83
N ARG A 95 -10.22 5.54 20.87
CA ARG A 95 -10.67 5.01 22.17
C ARG A 95 -11.97 4.22 22.10
N ARG A 96 -12.80 4.44 21.08
CA ARG A 96 -14.02 3.66 20.85
C ARG A 96 -13.73 2.22 20.40
N PHE A 97 -12.59 2.00 19.74
CA PHE A 97 -12.20 0.70 19.16
C PHE A 97 -10.97 0.07 19.83
N LEU A 98 -10.17 0.88 20.53
CA LEU A 98 -9.05 0.48 21.36
C LEU A 98 -9.27 1.06 22.77
N PRO A 99 -10.14 0.44 23.59
CA PRO A 99 -10.43 0.92 24.94
C PRO A 99 -9.19 0.90 25.84
N GLU A 100 -8.32 -0.09 25.62
CA GLU A 100 -7.02 -0.22 26.27
C GLU A 100 -5.92 0.18 25.27
N ASP A 101 -5.69 1.49 25.14
CA ASP A 101 -4.69 2.10 24.26
C ASP A 101 -3.27 1.98 24.85
N HIS A 102 -2.85 0.74 25.15
CA HIS A 102 -1.49 0.41 25.60
C HIS A 102 -0.65 -0.15 24.46
N ALA A 103 0.68 -0.14 24.64
CA ALA A 103 1.64 -0.75 23.73
C ALA A 103 1.22 -2.18 23.37
N PHE A 104 1.28 -2.52 22.08
CA PHE A 104 0.90 -3.84 21.58
C PHE A 104 2.13 -4.56 21.09
N GLU A 105 2.43 -5.67 21.76
CA GLU A 105 3.47 -6.60 21.36
C GLU A 105 2.83 -7.96 21.06
N LEU A 106 3.20 -8.55 19.92
CA LEU A 106 2.83 -9.94 19.61
C LEU A 106 3.71 -10.88 20.42
N HIS A 107 3.12 -11.84 21.12
CA HIS A 107 3.89 -12.85 21.85
C HIS A 107 3.72 -14.23 21.23
N ILE A 108 4.84 -14.92 20.98
CA ILE A 108 4.81 -16.32 20.53
C ILE A 108 5.76 -17.19 21.36
N ASP A 109 5.27 -18.35 21.77
CA ASP A 109 6.04 -19.37 22.49
C ASP A 109 6.39 -20.50 21.53
N ARG A 110 7.63 -20.47 21.02
CA ARG A 110 8.13 -21.40 20.00
C ARG A 110 9.46 -21.99 20.44
N PRO A 111 9.44 -22.95 21.37
CA PRO A 111 10.65 -23.62 21.82
C PRO A 111 11.33 -24.41 20.69
N ASP A 112 10.60 -24.71 19.62
CA ASP A 112 11.10 -25.36 18.41
C ASP A 112 11.82 -24.41 17.44
N PHE A 113 11.77 -23.09 17.66
CA PHE A 113 12.45 -22.11 16.80
C PHE A 113 13.90 -21.88 17.26
N THR A 114 14.82 -21.78 16.30
CA THR A 114 16.22 -21.44 16.54
C THR A 114 16.56 -20.15 15.80
N LEU A 115 16.83 -19.05 16.53
CA LEU A 115 17.20 -17.77 15.92
C LEU A 115 18.47 -17.89 15.05
N GLY A 116 18.48 -17.18 13.93
CA GLY A 116 19.49 -17.28 12.88
C GLY A 116 19.41 -18.58 12.07
N GLY A 117 18.45 -19.46 12.38
CA GLY A 117 18.19 -20.71 11.69
C GLY A 117 17.00 -20.63 10.74
N ALA A 118 16.76 -21.69 9.97
CA ALA A 118 15.60 -21.78 9.09
C ALA A 118 14.35 -22.21 9.88
N ASN A 119 13.51 -21.25 10.26
CA ASN A 119 12.27 -21.48 11.00
C ASN A 119 11.02 -21.38 10.09
N PRO A 120 9.99 -22.22 10.28
CA PRO A 120 8.75 -22.18 9.51
C PRO A 120 7.79 -21.08 10.01
N TRP A 121 8.22 -19.83 10.00
CA TRP A 121 7.43 -18.67 10.47
C TRP A 121 5.96 -18.61 10.03
N PRO A 122 5.55 -19.02 8.80
CA PRO A 122 4.13 -19.01 8.44
C PRO A 122 3.22 -19.83 9.36
N VAL A 123 3.77 -20.80 10.10
CA VAL A 123 2.96 -21.61 11.03
C VAL A 123 2.52 -20.84 12.29
N VAL A 124 3.10 -19.67 12.61
CA VAL A 124 2.65 -18.79 13.72
C VAL A 124 1.62 -17.75 13.29
N PHE A 125 1.30 -17.62 12.00
CA PHE A 125 0.33 -16.62 11.54
C PHE A 125 -1.05 -16.74 12.19
N PRO A 126 -1.61 -17.95 12.43
CA PRO A 126 -2.87 -18.08 13.17
C PRO A 126 -2.82 -17.49 14.59
N ASP A 127 -1.68 -17.58 15.26
CA ASP A 127 -1.49 -17.01 16.60
C ASP A 127 -1.46 -15.48 16.54
N PHE A 128 -0.79 -14.92 15.53
CA PHE A 128 -0.83 -13.48 15.26
C PHE A 128 -2.25 -13.00 14.99
N PHE A 129 -3.02 -13.70 14.16
CA PHE A 129 -4.41 -13.34 13.86
C PHE A 129 -5.30 -13.39 15.11
N SER A 130 -5.08 -14.38 15.98
CA SER A 130 -5.83 -14.51 17.23
C SER A 130 -5.54 -13.34 18.18
N GLN A 131 -4.27 -12.94 18.32
CA GLN A 131 -3.88 -11.80 19.16
C GLN A 131 -4.37 -10.46 18.61
N ILE A 132 -4.21 -10.23 17.30
CA ILE A 132 -4.67 -8.99 16.65
C ILE A 132 -6.20 -8.90 16.72
N SER A 133 -6.93 -9.97 16.35
CA SER A 133 -8.40 -9.96 16.40
C SER A 133 -8.93 -9.75 17.82
N ALA A 134 -8.29 -10.28 18.86
CA ALA A 134 -8.67 -10.00 20.25
C ALA A 134 -8.52 -8.51 20.61
N ARG A 135 -7.51 -7.82 20.06
CA ARG A 135 -7.30 -6.38 20.27
C ARG A 135 -8.29 -5.51 19.50
N ILE A 136 -8.57 -5.87 18.25
CA ILE A 136 -9.34 -5.04 17.31
C ILE A 136 -10.67 -5.67 16.90
N ASP A 137 -11.30 -6.49 17.75
CA ASP A 137 -12.47 -7.34 17.44
C ASP A 137 -13.51 -6.65 16.53
N ARG A 138 -13.94 -5.45 16.93
CA ARG A 138 -14.94 -4.64 16.19
C ARG A 138 -14.46 -4.14 14.82
N LEU A 139 -13.17 -4.03 14.61
CA LEU A 139 -12.54 -3.58 13.37
C LEU A 139 -11.98 -4.75 12.54
N TRP A 140 -11.80 -5.94 13.10
CA TRP A 140 -11.18 -7.07 12.41
C TRP A 140 -11.84 -7.35 11.05
N GLY A 141 -13.17 -7.48 11.04
CA GLY A 141 -13.95 -7.67 9.82
C GLY A 141 -14.00 -6.44 8.90
N LEU A 142 -13.59 -5.27 9.39
CA LEU A 142 -13.47 -4.03 8.62
C LEU A 142 -12.06 -3.79 8.10
N VAL A 143 -11.00 -4.36 8.64
CA VAL A 143 -9.63 -4.12 8.14
C VAL A 143 -9.05 -5.30 7.37
N THR A 144 -9.43 -6.54 7.71
CA THR A 144 -8.83 -7.74 7.12
C THR A 144 -9.34 -8.09 5.72
N GLY A 145 -8.46 -8.49 4.81
CA GLY A 145 -8.78 -9.01 3.48
C GLY A 145 -9.13 -10.50 3.53
N ASN A 146 -10.11 -10.89 2.71
CA ASN A 146 -10.52 -12.29 2.51
C ASN A 146 -11.21 -12.44 1.14
N PHE A 147 -10.51 -12.04 0.09
CA PHE A 147 -10.92 -12.08 -1.30
C PHE A 147 -10.47 -13.39 -1.95
N SER A 148 -10.95 -13.66 -3.16
CA SER A 148 -10.50 -14.82 -3.95
C SER A 148 -9.00 -14.78 -4.32
N THR A 149 -8.35 -13.62 -4.17
CA THR A 149 -6.91 -13.41 -4.38
C THR A 149 -6.09 -13.41 -3.09
N THR A 150 -6.73 -13.48 -1.92
CA THR A 150 -6.05 -13.37 -0.63
C THR A 150 -5.30 -14.67 -0.31
N GLY A 151 -3.97 -14.59 -0.26
CA GLY A 151 -3.10 -15.62 0.31
C GLY A 151 -2.71 -15.31 1.77
N PRO A 152 -1.84 -16.15 2.36
CA PRO A 152 -1.40 -15.97 3.74
C PRO A 152 -0.66 -14.65 3.98
N VAL A 153 0.09 -14.15 2.98
CA VAL A 153 0.89 -12.92 3.11
C VAL A 153 -0.01 -11.69 3.04
N GLU A 154 -0.91 -11.64 2.06
CA GLU A 154 -1.91 -10.58 1.88
C GLU A 154 -2.77 -10.45 3.15
N ARG A 155 -3.20 -11.60 3.70
CA ARG A 155 -3.98 -11.63 4.94
C ARG A 155 -3.20 -11.09 6.13
N LEU A 156 -1.91 -11.44 6.25
CA LEU A 156 -1.04 -10.90 7.30
C LEU A 156 -0.84 -9.39 7.16
N SER A 157 -0.50 -8.93 5.97
CA SER A 157 -0.34 -7.51 5.68
C SER A 157 -1.61 -6.73 6.01
N SER A 158 -2.77 -7.25 5.61
CA SER A 158 -4.06 -6.63 5.89
C SER A 158 -4.39 -6.59 7.39
N ALA A 159 -4.09 -7.66 8.14
CA ALA A 159 -4.26 -7.69 9.59
C ALA A 159 -3.35 -6.68 10.31
N LEU A 160 -2.12 -6.47 9.81
CA LEU A 160 -1.16 -5.51 10.38
C LEU A 160 -1.42 -4.06 9.99
N THR A 161 -2.44 -3.76 9.19
CA THR A 161 -2.81 -2.36 8.87
C THR A 161 -3.16 -1.53 10.10
N VAL A 162 -3.53 -2.14 11.24
CA VAL A 162 -3.80 -1.43 12.50
C VAL A 162 -2.54 -1.09 13.30
N THR A 163 -1.37 -1.58 12.89
CA THR A 163 -0.10 -1.36 13.59
C THR A 163 0.63 -0.14 13.03
N THR A 164 1.78 0.18 13.60
CA THR A 164 2.52 1.40 13.30
C THR A 164 3.04 1.40 11.86
N PRO A 165 3.01 2.56 11.17
CA PRO A 165 3.71 2.72 9.89
C PRO A 165 5.18 2.39 10.01
N PHE A 166 5.66 1.58 9.07
CA PHE A 166 7.09 1.38 8.90
C PHE A 166 7.55 2.27 7.75
N ALA A 167 8.22 3.36 8.10
CA ALA A 167 8.88 4.24 7.15
C ALA A 167 10.38 4.21 7.48
N PRO A 168 11.23 3.57 6.66
CA PRO A 168 12.66 3.76 6.80
C PRO A 168 12.96 5.25 6.61
N HIS A 169 13.91 5.78 7.37
CA HIS A 169 14.35 7.16 7.19
C HIS A 169 14.89 7.33 5.76
N PHE A 170 14.31 8.26 5.01
CA PHE A 170 14.76 8.62 3.68
C PHE A 170 14.86 10.13 3.55
N ASP A 171 16.01 10.60 3.08
CA ASP A 171 16.20 12.00 2.72
C ASP A 171 15.20 12.39 1.62
N GLY A 172 14.52 13.51 1.82
CA GLY A 172 13.29 13.94 1.14
C GLY A 172 13.44 14.40 -0.32
N ASP A 173 14.41 13.88 -1.05
CA ASP A 173 14.52 14.16 -2.49
C ASP A 173 13.44 13.38 -3.27
N PRO A 174 12.76 14.02 -4.26
CA PRO A 174 11.89 13.31 -5.17
C PRO A 174 12.67 12.16 -5.82
N PRO A 175 12.11 10.94 -5.90
CA PRO A 175 12.84 9.78 -6.41
C PRO A 175 13.17 9.87 -7.90
N PHE A 176 12.63 10.87 -8.61
CA PHE A 176 12.84 11.10 -10.04
C PHE A 176 13.29 12.55 -10.29
N PRO A 177 14.22 12.77 -11.25
CA PRO A 177 14.62 14.11 -11.64
C PRO A 177 13.44 14.94 -12.18
N GLY A 178 13.21 16.14 -11.64
CA GLY A 178 12.09 17.02 -12.02
C GLY A 178 12.16 17.60 -13.44
N ASP A 179 13.21 17.29 -14.20
CA ASP A 179 13.40 17.66 -15.61
C ASP A 179 13.01 16.53 -16.59
N MET A 180 12.58 15.37 -16.09
CA MET A 180 12.08 14.29 -16.93
C MET A 180 10.76 14.67 -17.61
N VAL A 181 10.67 14.42 -18.92
CA VAL A 181 9.44 14.58 -19.70
C VAL A 181 9.17 13.31 -20.48
N HIS A 182 7.97 12.76 -20.32
CA HIS A 182 7.51 11.56 -21.02
C HIS A 182 6.45 11.93 -22.08
N PRO A 183 6.84 12.16 -23.36
CA PRO A 183 5.93 12.67 -24.40
C PRO A 183 4.89 11.65 -24.89
N GLU A 184 5.09 10.35 -24.62
CA GLU A 184 4.16 9.26 -24.99
C GLU A 184 3.80 8.41 -23.77
N ARG A 185 3.26 9.04 -22.72
CA ARG A 185 2.87 8.36 -21.49
C ARG A 185 1.42 7.90 -21.50
N GLY A 186 1.14 6.82 -20.79
CA GLY A 186 -0.17 6.21 -20.67
C GLY A 186 -0.03 4.76 -20.24
N ILE A 187 -0.97 4.31 -19.40
CA ILE A 187 -1.07 2.89 -19.08
C ILE A 187 -1.82 2.23 -20.24
N PRO A 188 -1.25 1.26 -20.97
CA PRO A 188 -1.94 0.64 -22.10
C PRO A 188 -3.12 -0.23 -21.65
N ARG A 189 -2.93 -0.96 -20.53
CA ARG A 189 -3.86 -2.00 -20.09
C ARG A 189 -3.77 -2.23 -18.60
N VAL A 190 -4.93 -2.46 -17.98
CA VAL A 190 -5.04 -2.92 -16.59
C VAL A 190 -5.62 -4.34 -16.59
N TYR A 191 -4.98 -5.23 -15.84
CA TYR A 191 -5.49 -6.56 -15.50
C TYR A 191 -6.06 -6.51 -14.10
N LEU A 192 -7.38 -6.61 -14.01
CA LEU A 192 -8.12 -6.60 -12.75
C LEU A 192 -8.32 -8.04 -12.27
N LEU A 193 -7.64 -8.41 -11.20
CA LEU A 193 -7.76 -9.73 -10.57
C LEU A 193 -8.99 -9.80 -9.67
N GLY A 194 -9.36 -11.02 -9.28
CA GLY A 194 -10.49 -11.26 -8.40
C GLY A 194 -11.82 -11.40 -9.14
N THR A 195 -12.81 -11.89 -8.43
CA THR A 195 -14.19 -12.07 -8.91
C THR A 195 -14.97 -10.77 -8.78
N SER A 196 -16.10 -10.65 -9.47
CA SER A 196 -16.98 -9.49 -9.31
C SER A 196 -17.53 -9.35 -7.88
N ASP A 197 -17.71 -10.47 -7.17
CA ASP A 197 -18.14 -10.46 -5.77
C ASP A 197 -17.08 -9.86 -4.84
N ASP A 198 -15.79 -10.09 -5.11
CA ASP A 198 -14.69 -9.46 -4.36
C ASP A 198 -14.80 -7.93 -4.45
N TRP A 199 -15.01 -7.40 -5.65
CA TRP A 199 -15.08 -5.95 -5.88
C TRP A 199 -16.36 -5.31 -5.33
N ARG A 200 -17.50 -6.02 -5.39
CA ARG A 200 -18.71 -5.59 -4.67
C ARG A 200 -18.47 -5.53 -3.17
N TRP A 201 -17.73 -6.49 -2.63
CA TRP A 201 -17.42 -6.54 -1.20
C TRP A 201 -16.45 -5.42 -0.79
N VAL A 202 -15.41 -5.11 -1.59
CA VAL A 202 -14.56 -3.92 -1.41
C VAL A 202 -15.41 -2.66 -1.32
N ARG A 203 -16.31 -2.45 -2.29
CA ARG A 203 -17.19 -1.28 -2.33
C ARG A 203 -18.13 -1.22 -1.12
N GLN A 204 -18.76 -2.34 -0.75
CA GLN A 204 -19.69 -2.41 0.38
C GLN A 204 -18.98 -2.07 1.70
N ARG A 205 -17.79 -2.63 1.94
CA ARG A 205 -17.04 -2.39 3.16
C ARG A 205 -16.49 -0.97 3.23
N ALA A 206 -16.02 -0.40 2.12
CA ALA A 206 -15.56 0.98 2.07
C ALA A 206 -16.67 1.98 2.45
N ALA A 207 -17.93 1.69 2.11
CA ALA A 207 -19.06 2.53 2.51
C ALA A 207 -19.22 2.63 4.03
N ALA A 208 -18.82 1.60 4.78
CA ALA A 208 -18.93 1.58 6.24
C ALA A 208 -18.03 2.64 6.90
N PHE A 209 -16.94 3.08 6.25
CA PHE A 209 -16.05 4.11 6.79
C PHE A 209 -16.78 5.43 7.08
N GLY A 210 -17.88 5.74 6.36
CA GLY A 210 -18.68 6.94 6.59
C GLY A 210 -19.21 7.02 8.02
N ALA A 211 -19.57 5.89 8.63
CA ALA A 211 -20.05 5.84 10.02
C ALA A 211 -18.98 6.21 11.08
N PHE A 212 -17.73 6.42 10.63
CA PHE A 212 -16.58 6.76 11.46
C PHE A 212 -16.09 8.20 11.19
N GLY A 213 -16.87 9.04 10.50
CA GLY A 213 -16.47 10.42 10.20
C GLY A 213 -15.65 10.56 8.91
N GLN A 214 -15.71 9.57 8.03
CA GLN A 214 -15.05 9.57 6.72
C GLN A 214 -16.01 9.85 5.55
N GLU A 215 -17.12 10.53 5.79
CA GLU A 215 -18.15 10.80 4.77
C GLU A 215 -17.57 11.53 3.56
N ARG A 216 -16.67 12.50 3.77
CA ARG A 216 -15.97 13.23 2.69
C ARG A 216 -15.15 12.28 1.81
N TRP A 217 -14.42 11.34 2.42
CA TRP A 217 -13.61 10.38 1.68
C TRP A 217 -14.48 9.37 0.95
N VAL A 218 -15.48 8.80 1.65
CA VAL A 218 -16.44 7.83 1.08
C VAL A 218 -17.20 8.42 -0.10
N ALA A 219 -17.60 9.70 -0.05
CA ALA A 219 -18.28 10.38 -1.16
C ALA A 219 -17.44 10.41 -2.44
N ALA A 220 -16.12 10.57 -2.34
CA ALA A 220 -15.20 10.55 -3.48
C ALA A 220 -14.80 9.12 -3.89
N LEU A 221 -14.68 8.21 -2.91
CA LEU A 221 -14.20 6.84 -3.11
C LEU A 221 -15.26 5.92 -3.73
N LEU A 222 -16.52 5.99 -3.30
CA LEU A 222 -17.54 5.05 -3.79
C LEU A 222 -17.75 5.09 -5.30
N PRO A 223 -17.81 6.26 -5.98
CA PRO A 223 -17.88 6.31 -7.44
C PRO A 223 -16.69 5.62 -8.12
N VAL A 224 -15.48 5.73 -7.56
CA VAL A 224 -14.28 5.03 -8.06
C VAL A 224 -14.45 3.51 -7.91
N LEU A 225 -14.90 3.05 -6.74
CA LEU A 225 -15.12 1.62 -6.48
C LEU A 225 -16.28 1.04 -7.29
N ASP A 226 -17.33 1.82 -7.57
CA ASP A 226 -18.44 1.42 -8.43
C ASP A 226 -17.96 1.16 -9.88
N GLN A 227 -17.04 1.98 -10.39
CA GLN A 227 -16.41 1.78 -11.70
C GLN A 227 -15.49 0.55 -11.74
N ILE A 228 -14.72 0.30 -10.68
CA ILE A 228 -13.90 -0.90 -10.57
C ILE A 228 -14.79 -2.16 -10.55
N ALA A 229 -15.87 -2.14 -9.75
CA ALA A 229 -16.82 -3.24 -9.71
C ALA A 229 -17.49 -3.47 -11.06
N ALA A 230 -17.99 -2.42 -11.73
CA ALA A 230 -18.55 -2.52 -13.09
C ALA A 230 -17.54 -3.11 -14.10
N SER A 231 -16.27 -2.73 -13.99
CA SER A 231 -15.19 -3.26 -14.84
C SER A 231 -14.96 -4.74 -14.61
N SER A 232 -15.01 -5.20 -13.35
CA SER A 232 -14.92 -6.63 -13.00
C SER A 232 -16.12 -7.46 -13.47
N GLU A 233 -17.23 -6.81 -13.83
CA GLU A 233 -18.44 -7.42 -14.40
C GLU A 233 -18.44 -7.37 -15.95
N GLY A 234 -17.33 -6.97 -16.56
CA GLY A 234 -17.20 -6.86 -18.02
C GLY A 234 -17.78 -5.58 -18.62
N ARG A 235 -18.01 -4.55 -17.80
CA ARG A 235 -18.49 -3.22 -18.25
C ARG A 235 -17.47 -2.11 -17.94
N PRO A 236 -16.22 -2.18 -18.43
CA PRO A 236 -15.23 -1.14 -18.16
C PRO A 236 -15.55 0.15 -18.92
N ASP A 237 -15.37 1.30 -18.25
CA ASP A 237 -15.35 2.62 -18.88
C ASP A 237 -13.90 3.04 -19.16
N THR A 238 -13.48 2.96 -20.42
CA THR A 238 -12.12 3.33 -20.82
C THR A 238 -11.77 4.78 -20.50
N MET A 239 -12.72 5.72 -20.59
CA MET A 239 -12.45 7.12 -20.27
C MET A 239 -12.20 7.29 -18.76
N PHE A 240 -12.97 6.61 -17.93
CA PHE A 240 -12.69 6.56 -16.48
C PHE A 240 -11.31 5.95 -16.18
N TRP A 241 -10.95 4.83 -16.80
CA TRP A 241 -9.66 4.18 -16.56
C TRP A 241 -8.46 5.01 -17.03
N ARG A 242 -8.61 5.85 -18.07
CA ARG A 242 -7.56 6.82 -18.45
C ARG A 242 -7.23 7.79 -17.33
N THR A 243 -8.21 8.11 -16.47
CA THR A 243 -8.00 8.98 -15.31
C THR A 243 -7.40 8.27 -14.09
N PHE A 244 -7.08 6.97 -14.17
CA PHE A 244 -6.49 6.21 -13.07
C PHE A 244 -5.18 6.81 -12.56
N PHE A 245 -4.28 7.16 -13.49
CA PHE A 245 -2.97 7.69 -13.16
C PHE A 245 -2.60 8.82 -14.11
N ARG A 246 -2.20 9.95 -13.54
CA ARG A 246 -1.61 11.09 -14.24
C ARG A 246 -0.65 11.75 -13.28
N TYR A 247 0.62 11.85 -13.68
CA TYR A 247 1.66 12.50 -12.91
C TYR A 247 2.48 13.42 -13.82
N GLU A 248 2.85 14.58 -13.30
CA GLU A 248 3.75 15.54 -13.95
C GLU A 248 4.97 15.78 -13.07
N ASP A 249 6.14 15.30 -13.48
CA ASP A 249 7.40 15.42 -12.72
C ASP A 249 7.76 16.87 -12.36
N PRO A 250 7.67 17.86 -13.28
CA PRO A 250 8.08 19.23 -12.94
C PRO A 250 7.22 19.88 -11.85
N ALA A 251 5.97 19.44 -11.70
CA ALA A 251 5.05 19.99 -10.72
C ALA A 251 4.89 19.11 -9.46
N ASP A 252 5.54 17.94 -9.41
CA ASP A 252 5.30 16.87 -8.43
C ASP A 252 3.79 16.69 -8.15
N GLU A 253 3.03 16.42 -9.21
CA GLU A 253 1.56 16.53 -9.20
C GLU A 253 0.87 15.23 -9.65
N LEU A 254 0.40 14.42 -8.69
CA LEU A 254 -0.41 13.22 -8.95
C LEU A 254 -1.91 13.54 -8.97
N THR A 255 -2.54 13.53 -10.13
CA THR A 255 -3.95 13.96 -10.32
C THR A 255 -4.91 12.85 -10.73
N GLY A 256 -4.40 11.66 -11.05
CA GLY A 256 -5.26 10.50 -11.33
C GLY A 256 -5.96 9.99 -10.06
N TRP A 257 -7.11 9.31 -10.21
CA TRP A 257 -7.91 8.87 -9.05
C TRP A 257 -7.21 7.87 -8.12
N ILE A 258 -6.06 7.29 -8.49
CA ILE A 258 -5.23 6.48 -7.59
C ILE A 258 -5.02 7.15 -6.22
N HIS A 259 -4.86 8.48 -6.16
CA HIS A 259 -4.62 9.17 -4.89
C HIS A 259 -5.86 9.21 -3.98
N VAL A 260 -7.06 8.94 -4.52
CA VAL A 260 -8.33 8.81 -3.77
C VAL A 260 -8.31 7.59 -2.84
N LEU A 261 -7.47 6.59 -3.13
CA LEU A 261 -7.25 5.43 -2.27
C LEU A 261 -6.53 5.80 -0.95
N PHE A 262 -5.93 6.98 -0.87
CA PHE A 262 -5.14 7.46 0.26
C PHE A 262 -5.81 8.69 0.90
N PRO A 263 -6.67 8.50 1.92
CA PRO A 263 -7.33 9.60 2.63
C PRO A 263 -6.38 10.45 3.47
N TYR A 264 -5.17 9.96 3.70
CA TYR A 264 -4.13 10.60 4.47
C TYR A 264 -2.82 10.60 3.70
N LEU A 265 -2.09 11.71 3.80
CA LEU A 265 -0.79 11.96 3.20
C LEU A 265 0.24 12.16 4.30
N ARG A 266 1.49 11.80 4.03
CA ARG A 266 2.62 12.10 4.89
C ARG A 266 2.92 13.60 4.81
N ALA A 267 2.94 14.26 5.96
CA ALA A 267 3.26 15.68 6.07
C ALA A 267 4.70 15.86 6.58
N TRP A 268 5.51 16.56 5.80
CA TRP A 268 6.85 17.01 6.21
C TRP A 268 6.75 18.29 7.07
N PRO A 269 7.62 18.54 8.07
CA PRO A 269 8.80 17.77 8.50
C PRO A 269 8.58 16.71 9.58
N ASN A 270 7.40 16.64 10.19
CA ASN A 270 7.22 15.88 11.43
C ASN A 270 6.71 14.44 11.21
N ASP A 271 6.78 13.92 9.98
CA ASP A 271 6.38 12.56 9.57
C ASP A 271 5.04 12.07 10.15
N TYR A 272 4.09 12.99 10.34
CA TYR A 272 2.72 12.65 10.72
C TYR A 272 1.84 12.55 9.47
N PHE A 273 0.64 12.00 9.65
CA PHE A 273 -0.32 11.84 8.56
C PHE A 273 -1.41 12.89 8.64
N ALA A 274 -1.55 13.69 7.58
CA ALA A 274 -2.57 14.73 7.45
C ALA A 274 -3.67 14.31 6.45
N PRO A 275 -4.94 14.72 6.63
CA PRO A 275 -5.99 14.42 5.68
C PRO A 275 -5.65 14.93 4.27
N ASN A 276 -5.85 14.08 3.26
CA ASN A 276 -5.59 14.40 1.86
C ASN A 276 -6.55 15.51 1.38
N PRO A 277 -6.07 16.73 1.09
CA PRO A 277 -6.95 17.84 0.76
C PRO A 277 -7.58 17.72 -0.64
N PHE A 278 -7.02 16.85 -1.50
CA PHE A 278 -7.40 16.72 -2.91
C PHE A 278 -8.54 15.72 -3.15
N VAL A 279 -8.79 14.79 -2.22
CA VAL A 279 -9.77 13.69 -2.37
C VAL A 279 -11.17 14.19 -2.78
N GLY A 280 -11.69 15.21 -2.09
CA GLY A 280 -13.06 15.67 -2.31
C GLY A 280 -13.30 16.36 -3.65
N THR A 281 -12.25 16.82 -4.33
CA THR A 281 -12.33 17.58 -5.59
C THR A 281 -11.39 17.03 -6.66
N TRP A 282 -11.03 15.74 -6.55
CA TRP A 282 -10.00 15.12 -7.39
C TRP A 282 -10.31 15.26 -8.89
N HIS A 283 -11.58 15.08 -9.29
CA HIS A 283 -11.98 15.08 -10.69
C HIS A 283 -11.89 16.50 -11.31
N ASP A 284 -12.36 17.52 -10.61
CA ASP A 284 -12.25 18.92 -11.06
C ASP A 284 -10.78 19.34 -11.18
N ARG A 285 -9.96 18.90 -10.23
CA ARG A 285 -8.51 19.14 -10.22
C ARG A 285 -7.78 18.43 -11.35
N TRP A 286 -8.17 17.19 -11.65
CA TRP A 286 -7.70 16.45 -12.82
C TRP A 286 -8.04 17.21 -14.12
N LEU A 287 -9.28 17.69 -14.27
CA LEU A 287 -9.69 18.48 -15.45
C LEU A 287 -8.85 19.75 -15.59
N VAL A 288 -8.62 20.49 -14.51
CA VAL A 288 -7.76 21.68 -14.52
C VAL A 288 -6.35 21.33 -14.97
N ALA A 289 -5.76 20.27 -14.42
CA ALA A 289 -4.41 19.85 -14.75
C ALA A 289 -4.29 19.40 -16.22
N GLU A 290 -5.31 18.70 -16.74
CA GLU A 290 -5.36 18.21 -18.12
C GLU A 290 -5.42 19.36 -19.15
N THR A 291 -6.03 20.49 -18.79
CA THR A 291 -6.09 21.66 -19.69
C THR A 291 -4.78 22.44 -19.78
N ARG A 292 -3.78 22.15 -18.94
CA ARG A 292 -2.50 22.88 -18.94
C ARG A 292 -1.66 22.51 -20.16
N SER A 293 -1.40 23.50 -21.01
CA SER A 293 -0.57 23.33 -22.20
C SER A 293 0.94 23.34 -21.93
N ALA A 294 1.38 23.82 -20.75
CA ALA A 294 2.78 23.95 -20.39
C ALA A 294 3.14 23.04 -19.19
N PRO A 295 4.18 22.19 -19.28
CA PRO A 295 4.63 21.32 -18.17
C PRO A 295 4.96 22.08 -16.87
N LEU A 296 5.48 23.31 -17.00
CA LEU A 296 5.81 24.19 -15.87
C LEU A 296 4.60 24.92 -15.28
N GLY A 297 3.41 24.82 -15.89
CA GLY A 297 2.21 25.55 -15.48
C GLY A 297 1.62 25.11 -14.13
N GLY A 298 2.07 23.97 -13.60
CA GLY A 298 1.68 23.46 -12.28
C GLY A 298 2.61 23.88 -11.14
N LEU A 299 3.80 24.44 -11.44
CA LEU A 299 4.77 24.86 -10.43
C LEU A 299 4.15 25.89 -9.47
N GLY A 300 4.15 25.58 -8.17
CA GLY A 300 3.56 26.44 -7.13
C GLY A 300 2.03 26.41 -7.05
N ASN A 301 1.35 25.62 -7.87
CA ASN A 301 -0.11 25.43 -7.84
C ASN A 301 -0.51 23.99 -8.20
N ALA A 302 0.06 23.02 -7.48
CA ALA A 302 -0.25 21.61 -7.66
C ALA A 302 -1.74 21.32 -7.39
N GLN A 303 -2.33 20.49 -8.26
CA GLN A 303 -3.71 20.02 -8.25
C GLN A 303 -3.84 18.63 -7.64
N GLY A 304 -2.73 18.03 -7.20
CA GLY A 304 -2.70 16.75 -6.53
C GLY A 304 -1.48 16.66 -5.62
N PRO A 305 -1.39 15.61 -4.80
CA PRO A 305 -0.24 15.39 -3.95
C PRO A 305 1.00 15.00 -4.77
N GLY A 306 2.17 15.23 -4.20
CA GLY A 306 3.43 14.69 -4.68
C GLY A 306 3.57 13.20 -4.38
N LEU A 307 4.47 12.52 -5.10
CA LEU A 307 4.65 11.06 -4.93
C LEU A 307 5.22 10.73 -3.54
N SER A 308 6.08 11.59 -3.00
CA SER A 308 6.73 11.41 -1.68
C SER A 308 5.78 11.66 -0.50
N GLU A 309 4.62 12.28 -0.74
CA GLU A 309 3.55 12.48 0.25
C GLU A 309 2.69 11.22 0.42
N MET A 310 2.83 10.22 -0.45
CA MET A 310 2.09 8.97 -0.31
C MET A 310 2.51 8.24 0.98
N PRO A 311 1.57 7.65 1.74
CA PRO A 311 1.92 6.90 2.94
C PRO A 311 2.78 5.69 2.59
N PRO A 312 3.60 5.18 3.53
CA PRO A 312 4.44 4.01 3.29
C PRO A 312 3.58 2.75 3.03
N GLY A 313 4.12 1.85 2.19
CA GLY A 313 3.48 0.58 1.88
C GLY A 313 3.64 -0.49 2.98
N LEU A 314 4.53 -0.28 3.95
CA LEU A 314 4.86 -1.23 5.01
C LEU A 314 4.33 -0.77 6.38
N THR A 315 4.07 -1.76 7.21
CA THR A 315 3.70 -1.64 8.63
C THR A 315 4.62 -2.50 9.47
N SER A 316 4.91 -2.07 10.68
CA SER A 316 5.66 -2.85 11.66
C SER A 316 4.85 -3.03 12.95
N THR A 317 5.13 -4.11 13.66
CA THR A 317 4.65 -4.35 15.02
C THR A 317 5.73 -5.03 15.83
N GLU A 318 5.76 -4.74 17.12
CA GLU A 318 6.65 -5.42 18.05
C GLU A 318 6.26 -6.90 18.17
N LEU A 319 7.27 -7.77 18.20
CA LEU A 319 7.15 -9.22 18.35
C LEU A 319 8.13 -9.70 19.43
N CYS A 320 7.65 -10.47 20.39
CA CYS A 320 8.45 -11.17 21.37
C CYS A 320 8.37 -12.69 21.12
N LEU A 321 9.52 -13.29 20.84
CA LEU A 321 9.69 -14.73 20.69
C LEU A 321 10.25 -15.34 21.98
N VAL A 322 9.57 -16.33 22.54
CA VAL A 322 10.07 -17.14 23.66
C VAL A 322 10.65 -18.44 23.13
N ASP A 323 11.92 -18.69 23.43
CA ASP A 323 12.64 -19.91 23.00
C ASP A 323 12.54 -21.07 24.01
N GLN A 324 13.16 -22.21 23.69
CA GLN A 324 13.22 -23.40 24.56
C GLN A 324 13.83 -23.16 25.95
N SER A 325 14.72 -22.17 26.06
CA SER A 325 15.37 -21.78 27.31
C SER A 325 14.52 -20.79 28.11
N ARG A 326 13.28 -20.51 27.66
CA ARG A 326 12.39 -19.47 28.20
C ARG A 326 12.99 -18.07 28.11
N ARG A 327 13.91 -17.86 27.17
CA ARG A 327 14.47 -16.54 26.91
C ARG A 327 13.56 -15.80 25.95
N GLU A 328 13.28 -14.55 26.28
CA GLU A 328 12.56 -13.61 25.44
C GLU A 328 13.51 -12.93 24.46
N HIS A 329 13.08 -12.87 23.20
CA HIS A 329 13.81 -12.22 22.12
C HIS A 329 12.93 -11.14 21.49
N PRO A 330 13.27 -9.86 21.69
CA PRO A 330 12.54 -8.75 21.08
C PRO A 330 12.92 -8.64 19.59
N LEU A 331 11.90 -8.73 18.76
CA LEU A 331 11.95 -8.68 17.30
C LEU A 331 10.90 -7.67 16.81
N ASP A 332 10.97 -7.35 15.51
CA ASP A 332 9.92 -6.62 14.81
C ASP A 332 9.36 -7.49 13.68
N LEU A 333 8.04 -7.52 13.57
CA LEU A 333 7.33 -8.13 12.44
C LEU A 333 6.91 -7.02 11.47
N ILE A 334 7.38 -7.12 10.24
CA ILE A 334 7.12 -6.16 9.18
C ILE A 334 6.29 -6.85 8.10
N SER A 335 5.28 -6.17 7.58
CA SER A 335 4.47 -6.66 6.46
C SER A 335 3.81 -5.51 5.72
N GLY A 336 3.31 -5.78 4.52
CA GLY A 336 2.71 -4.78 3.64
C GLY A 336 3.21 -4.92 2.22
N LEU A 337 3.06 -3.86 1.44
CA LEU A 337 3.59 -3.74 0.09
C LEU A 337 5.06 -3.32 0.15
N ILE A 338 5.93 -4.05 -0.57
CA ILE A 338 7.39 -3.84 -0.54
C ILE A 338 7.96 -3.23 -1.82
N GLY A 339 7.28 -3.42 -2.95
CA GLY A 339 7.81 -3.05 -4.26
C GLY A 339 6.98 -3.62 -5.40
N VAL A 340 7.59 -3.69 -6.57
CA VAL A 340 6.92 -4.09 -7.82
C VAL A 340 7.66 -5.27 -8.44
N THR A 341 6.94 -6.33 -8.78
CA THR A 341 7.41 -7.43 -9.62
C THR A 341 6.84 -7.28 -11.04
N GLN A 342 7.41 -8.01 -12.01
CA GLN A 342 6.90 -8.03 -13.39
C GLN A 342 6.58 -9.46 -13.82
N ASP A 343 5.39 -9.65 -14.38
CA ASP A 343 5.01 -10.93 -15.00
C ASP A 343 5.88 -11.19 -16.25
N PRO A 344 6.58 -12.33 -16.35
CA PRO A 344 7.55 -12.58 -17.42
C PRO A 344 6.91 -12.76 -18.80
N HIS A 345 5.59 -12.97 -18.88
CA HIS A 345 4.90 -13.22 -20.15
C HIS A 345 4.14 -12.00 -20.66
N SER A 346 3.35 -11.38 -19.80
CA SER A 346 2.52 -10.22 -20.11
C SER A 346 3.23 -8.88 -19.89
N LEU A 347 4.41 -8.91 -19.25
CA LEU A 347 5.19 -7.74 -18.81
C LEU A 347 4.42 -6.83 -17.84
N ALA A 348 3.34 -7.33 -17.25
CA ALA A 348 2.50 -6.57 -16.35
C ALA A 348 3.19 -6.31 -15.02
N LEU A 349 3.07 -5.10 -14.51
CA LEU A 349 3.63 -4.70 -13.22
C LEU A 349 2.66 -5.10 -12.10
N ILE A 350 3.20 -5.72 -11.05
CA ILE A 350 2.43 -6.28 -9.94
C ILE A 350 2.96 -5.68 -8.63
N PRO A 351 2.15 -4.90 -7.89
CA PRO A 351 2.48 -4.52 -6.52
C PRO A 351 2.55 -5.77 -5.63
N GLU A 352 3.65 -5.94 -4.91
CA GLU A 352 3.98 -7.18 -4.23
C GLU A 352 3.91 -7.04 -2.71
N PHE A 353 3.26 -8.00 -2.04
CA PHE A 353 3.23 -8.10 -0.59
C PHE A 353 4.45 -8.84 -0.03
N VAL A 354 4.81 -8.54 1.22
CA VAL A 354 5.92 -9.18 1.92
C VAL A 354 5.57 -9.41 3.39
N TRP A 355 6.33 -10.29 4.04
CA TRP A 355 6.53 -10.25 5.48
C TRP A 355 8.01 -10.46 5.79
N ALA A 356 8.48 -9.87 6.89
CA ALA A 356 9.83 -10.06 7.40
C ALA A 356 9.81 -10.02 8.93
N VAL A 357 10.70 -10.77 9.55
CA VAL A 357 11.04 -10.68 10.96
C VAL A 357 12.45 -10.12 11.04
N THR A 358 12.64 -9.09 11.83
CA THR A 358 13.94 -8.44 12.03
C THR A 358 14.30 -8.36 13.50
N ASP A 359 15.59 -8.24 13.80
CA ASP A 359 16.03 -7.80 15.12
C ASP A 359 15.38 -6.44 15.43
N ARG A 360 14.97 -6.20 16.68
CA ARG A 360 14.46 -4.88 17.07
C ARG A 360 15.60 -3.87 17.06
N ALA A 361 15.45 -2.76 16.33
CA ALA A 361 16.48 -1.72 16.29
C ALA A 361 16.65 -1.08 17.70
N PRO A 362 17.88 -0.82 18.16
CA PRO A 362 18.09 -0.13 19.44
C PRO A 362 17.67 1.34 19.31
N GLY A 363 16.42 1.66 19.68
CA GLY A 363 15.89 3.02 19.66
C GLY A 363 14.42 3.20 20.02
N ALA A 364 13.56 2.19 19.83
CA ALA A 364 12.11 2.34 20.08
C ALA A 364 11.69 2.36 21.57
N ALA A 365 12.57 1.91 22.47
CA ALA A 365 12.28 1.83 23.90
C ALA A 365 12.32 3.19 24.65
N ALA A 366 12.78 4.28 24.02
CA ALA A 366 13.02 5.55 24.71
C ALA A 366 11.89 6.59 24.60
N GLU A 367 10.90 6.44 23.70
CA GLU A 367 9.87 7.47 23.50
C GLU A 367 8.50 7.17 24.14
N HIS A 368 8.30 5.99 24.74
CA HIS A 368 7.06 5.67 25.46
C HIS A 368 7.05 6.11 26.93
N ALA A 369 8.03 6.91 27.36
CA ALA A 369 8.12 7.47 28.71
C ALA A 369 8.30 8.99 28.67
N ALA A 370 7.28 9.72 28.20
CA ALA A 370 7.10 11.14 28.47
C ALA A 370 5.61 11.53 28.48
#